data_AF-A0A1G1AZ11-F1
#
_entry.id   AF-A0A1G1AZ11-F1
#
_cell.length_a   1.000
_cell.length_b   1.000
_cell.length_c   1.000
_cell.angle_alpha   90.00
_cell.angle_beta   90.00
_cell.angle_gamma   90.00
#
_symmetry.space_group_name_H-M   'P 1'
#
loop_
_entity.id
_entity.type
_entity.pdbx_description
1 polymer ?
#
loop_
_entity_poly.entity_id
_entity_poly.type
_entity_poly.pdbx_seq_one_letter_code
_entity_poly.pdbx_strand_id
1 'polypeptide(L)'
;MTETTNQHNAIELAQAEVHHPEWDEPIICRVEVDLPSWLSQLAGGQDWEVYSEAEEENCVSFAMRQNKAKTPKLAEVTLYHNGYAVVDVEGKSLFDGSLTAGTSNCAHLTYYHADSGEKITLN
;
A
#
# COMPACT_ATOMS: atom_id res chain seq x y z
N MET A 1 -66.94 -5.44 21.04
CA MET A 1 -66.13 -4.46 21.80
C MET A 1 -65.19 -5.24 22.69
N THR A 2 -63.94 -5.37 22.22
CA THR A 2 -62.68 -5.58 22.96
C THR A 2 -61.61 -5.71 21.88
N GLU A 3 -61.12 -4.55 21.44
CA GLU A 3 -59.80 -4.40 20.81
C GLU A 3 -58.74 -4.73 21.86
N THR A 4 -57.74 -5.56 21.52
CA THR A 4 -56.35 -5.37 22.00
C THR A 4 -55.36 -6.23 21.21
N THR A 5 -54.56 -5.53 20.40
CA THR A 5 -53.10 -5.73 20.23
C THR A 5 -52.59 -6.90 19.39
N ASN A 6 -52.57 -6.65 18.07
CA ASN A 6 -51.38 -6.85 17.23
C ASN A 6 -50.17 -6.20 17.90
N GLN A 7 -49.12 -6.96 18.28
CA GLN A 7 -47.70 -6.53 18.43
C GLN A 7 -46.90 -7.55 19.26
N HIS A 8 -46.56 -8.70 18.68
CA HIS A 8 -45.46 -9.55 19.22
C HIS A 8 -44.69 -10.24 18.08
N ASN A 9 -44.58 -9.58 16.92
CA ASN A 9 -43.85 -10.15 15.77
C ASN A 9 -42.88 -9.18 15.10
N ALA A 10 -42.39 -8.18 15.83
CA ALA A 10 -41.32 -7.33 15.37
C ALA A 10 -40.53 -6.86 16.60
N ILE A 11 -39.20 -6.87 16.50
CA ILE A 11 -38.24 -6.48 17.54
C ILE A 11 -37.78 -7.65 18.43
N GLU A 12 -37.25 -8.71 17.80
CA GLU A 12 -36.12 -9.46 18.38
C GLU A 12 -35.16 -9.89 17.25
N LEU A 13 -35.01 -9.00 16.27
CA LEU A 13 -34.06 -9.11 15.16
C LEU A 13 -33.36 -7.76 14.92
N ALA A 14 -33.23 -6.96 15.99
CA ALA A 14 -32.47 -5.74 15.99
C ALA A 14 -31.27 -5.95 16.94
N GLN A 15 -30.07 -5.92 16.36
CA GLN A 15 -28.84 -5.52 17.04
C GLN A 15 -28.20 -6.55 17.98
N ALA A 16 -28.00 -7.78 17.49
CA ALA A 16 -26.70 -8.40 17.70
C ALA A 16 -25.85 -8.05 16.46
N GLU A 17 -25.47 -6.78 16.32
CA GLU A 17 -24.22 -6.49 15.61
C GLU A 17 -23.17 -7.22 16.42
N VAL A 18 -22.74 -8.37 15.93
CA VAL A 18 -21.68 -9.13 16.57
C VAL A 18 -20.44 -8.27 16.35
N HIS A 19 -20.16 -7.41 17.33
CA HIS A 19 -18.91 -6.67 17.38
C HIS A 19 -17.81 -7.72 17.42
N HIS A 20 -17.10 -7.83 16.31
CA HIS A 20 -15.95 -8.69 16.18
C HIS A 20 -14.75 -7.74 16.26
N PRO A 21 -14.26 -7.39 17.47
CA PRO A 21 -13.17 -6.43 17.61
C PRO A 21 -11.94 -6.83 16.77
N GLU A 22 -11.70 -8.12 16.59
CA GLU A 22 -10.67 -8.66 15.70
C GLU A 22 -10.84 -8.31 14.20
N TRP A 23 -12.05 -7.97 13.73
CA TRP A 23 -12.37 -7.61 12.33
C TRP A 23 -12.79 -6.15 12.17
N ASP A 24 -13.28 -5.54 13.25
CA ASP A 24 -13.72 -4.15 13.30
C ASP A 24 -12.56 -3.18 13.58
N GLU A 25 -11.42 -3.69 14.06
CA GLU A 25 -10.24 -2.88 14.32
C GLU A 25 -9.57 -2.43 13.01
N PRO A 26 -9.37 -1.11 12.81
CA PRO A 26 -8.69 -0.60 11.62
C PRO A 26 -7.25 -1.11 11.56
N ILE A 27 -6.85 -1.57 10.38
CA ILE A 27 -5.48 -2.07 10.11
C ILE A 27 -4.76 -1.10 9.18
N ILE A 28 -3.52 -0.76 9.53
CA ILE A 28 -2.59 -0.01 8.66
C ILE A 28 -1.67 -1.01 7.99
N CYS A 29 -1.62 -0.98 6.66
CA CYS A 29 -0.61 -1.67 5.87
C CYS A 29 0.48 -0.67 5.49
N ARG A 30 1.69 -0.85 6.02
CA ARG A 30 2.88 -0.07 5.67
C ARG A 30 3.70 -0.83 4.65
N VAL A 31 4.01 -0.19 3.53
CA VAL A 31 4.89 -0.72 2.49
C VAL A 31 6.21 0.06 2.53
N GLU A 32 7.31 -0.65 2.76
CA GLU A 32 8.66 -0.10 2.68
C GLU A 32 9.30 -0.59 1.37
N VAL A 33 9.83 0.31 0.55
CA VAL A 33 10.46 -0.01 -0.74
C VAL A 33 11.88 0.53 -0.78
N ASP A 34 12.86 -0.33 -1.06
CA ASP A 34 14.24 0.09 -1.33
C ASP A 34 14.37 0.51 -2.79
N LEU A 35 14.11 1.80 -3.08
CA LEU A 35 14.11 2.33 -4.43
C LEU A 35 15.47 2.15 -5.17
N PRO A 36 16.63 2.47 -4.56
CA PRO A 36 17.92 2.24 -5.23
C PRO A 36 18.19 0.78 -5.58
N SER A 37 17.93 -0.15 -4.65
CA SER A 37 18.12 -1.57 -4.91
C SER A 37 17.13 -2.08 -5.96
N TRP A 38 15.89 -1.60 -5.93
CA TRP A 38 14.87 -1.97 -6.89
C TRP A 38 15.21 -1.51 -8.31
N LEU A 39 15.64 -0.25 -8.50
CA LEU A 39 16.10 0.23 -9.80
C LEU A 39 17.35 -0.51 -10.29
N SER A 40 18.26 -0.87 -9.39
CA SER A 40 19.42 -1.71 -9.74
C SER A 40 19.01 -3.08 -10.28
N GLN A 41 17.91 -3.65 -9.77
CA GLN A 41 17.36 -4.92 -10.27
C GLN A 41 16.64 -4.77 -11.61
N LEU A 42 15.84 -3.71 -11.79
CA LEU A 42 15.03 -3.51 -13.01
C LEU A 42 15.84 -2.99 -14.20
N ALA A 43 16.69 -2.00 -13.98
CA ALA A 43 17.38 -1.26 -15.04
C ALA A 43 18.89 -1.52 -15.10
N GLY A 44 19.41 -2.32 -14.16
CA GLY A 44 20.84 -2.50 -13.92
C GLY A 44 21.49 -1.23 -13.37
N GLY A 45 22.82 -1.24 -13.35
CA GLY A 45 23.60 -0.12 -12.82
C GLY A 45 23.71 -0.12 -11.30
N GLN A 46 24.38 0.90 -10.78
CA GLN A 46 24.60 1.16 -9.36
C GLN A 46 24.44 2.66 -9.11
N ASP A 47 24.31 3.04 -7.84
CA ASP A 47 24.26 4.43 -7.38
C ASP A 47 23.07 5.20 -7.94
N TRP A 48 21.90 4.56 -7.89
CA TRP A 48 20.62 5.24 -8.06
C TRP A 48 20.31 6.08 -6.82
N GLU A 49 19.97 7.34 -7.04
CA GLU A 49 19.66 8.28 -5.96
C GLU A 49 18.35 9.01 -6.26
N VAL A 50 17.54 9.19 -5.21
CA VAL A 50 16.39 10.09 -5.25
C VAL A 50 16.90 11.52 -5.19
N TYR A 51 16.42 12.37 -6.11
CA TYR A 51 16.75 13.80 -6.11
C TYR A 51 15.52 14.70 -6.02
N SER A 52 14.32 14.15 -6.16
CA SER A 52 13.06 14.86 -5.97
C SER A 52 11.97 13.87 -5.56
N GLU A 53 11.02 14.37 -4.78
CA GLU A 53 9.78 13.68 -4.42
C GLU A 53 8.59 14.61 -4.67
N ALA A 54 7.45 14.03 -5.02
CA ALA A 54 6.19 14.72 -5.22
C ALA A 54 5.06 13.87 -4.65
N GLU A 55 4.33 14.41 -3.67
CA GLU A 55 3.18 13.77 -3.05
C GLU A 55 1.88 14.29 -3.68
N GLU A 56 1.01 13.37 -4.06
CA GLU A 56 -0.34 13.61 -4.57
C GLU A 56 -1.37 12.87 -3.70
N GLU A 57 -2.66 13.11 -3.94
CA GLU A 57 -3.75 12.56 -3.12
C GLU A 57 -3.72 11.03 -3.03
N ASN A 58 -3.31 10.33 -4.08
CA ASN A 58 -3.38 8.87 -4.19
C ASN A 58 -2.03 8.18 -4.41
N CYS A 59 -0.94 8.95 -4.51
CA CYS A 59 0.39 8.41 -4.77
C CYS A 59 1.51 9.37 -4.34
N VAL A 60 2.71 8.82 -4.29
CA VAL A 60 3.97 9.57 -4.19
C VAL A 60 4.87 9.18 -5.35
N SER A 61 5.43 10.17 -6.03
CA SER A 61 6.38 9.99 -7.12
C SER A 61 7.78 10.42 -6.70
N PHE A 62 8.78 9.61 -7.07
CA PHE A 62 10.19 9.84 -6.79
C PHE A 62 10.96 9.95 -8.10
N ALA A 63 11.62 11.08 -8.32
CA ALA A 63 12.54 11.24 -9.43
C ALA A 63 13.94 10.76 -9.01
N MET A 64 14.49 9.86 -9.81
CA MET A 64 15.76 9.19 -9.52
C MET A 64 16.76 9.35 -10.66
N ARG A 65 18.04 9.36 -10.31
CA ARG A 65 19.14 9.45 -11.28
C ARG A 65 20.26 8.47 -10.98
N GLN A 66 20.93 7.98 -12.02
CA GLN A 66 22.10 7.13 -11.90
C GLN A 66 23.40 7.96 -11.93
N ASN A 67 24.03 8.17 -10.78
CA ASN A 67 25.12 9.16 -10.64
C ASN A 67 26.46 8.75 -11.28
N LYS A 68 26.80 7.45 -11.31
CA LYS A 68 28.13 6.99 -11.78
C LYS A 68 28.22 6.69 -13.28
N ALA A 69 27.16 6.96 -14.06
CA ALA A 69 27.17 6.74 -15.50
C ALA A 69 27.75 7.94 -16.25
N LYS A 70 28.50 7.69 -17.35
CA LYS A 70 28.98 8.76 -18.25
C LYS A 70 27.84 9.63 -18.81
N THR A 71 26.67 9.02 -18.94
CA THR A 71 25.39 9.65 -19.27
C THR A 71 24.40 9.19 -18.20
N PRO A 72 24.03 10.06 -17.23
CA PRO A 72 23.09 9.70 -16.17
C PRO A 72 21.77 9.22 -16.77
N LYS A 73 21.29 8.07 -16.30
CA LYS A 73 19.93 7.64 -16.57
C LYS A 73 18.98 8.29 -15.57
N LEU A 74 17.80 8.63 -16.03
CA LEU A 74 16.70 9.16 -15.24
C LEU A 74 15.62 8.10 -15.12
N ALA A 75 15.02 8.05 -13.95
CA ALA A 75 13.90 7.19 -13.64
C ALA A 75 12.87 7.94 -12.82
N GLU A 76 11.62 7.51 -12.93
CA GLU A 76 10.51 7.93 -12.09
C GLU A 76 9.89 6.67 -11.46
N VAL A 77 9.67 6.72 -10.15
CA VAL A 77 8.97 5.67 -9.42
C VAL A 77 7.72 6.28 -8.80
N THR A 78 6.54 5.80 -9.18
CA THR A 78 5.27 6.22 -8.59
C THR A 78 4.71 5.10 -7.74
N LEU A 79 4.49 5.38 -6.46
CA LEU A 79 3.92 4.46 -5.48
C LEU A 79 2.51 4.91 -5.13
N TYR A 80 1.51 4.09 -5.42
CA TYR A 80 0.12 4.38 -5.10
C TYR A 80 -0.27 3.84 -3.72
N HIS A 81 -1.17 4.54 -3.03
CA HIS A 81 -1.63 4.16 -1.68
C HIS A 81 -2.36 2.80 -1.64
N ASN A 82 -2.81 2.30 -2.78
CA ASN A 82 -3.42 0.98 -2.92
C ASN A 82 -2.38 -0.16 -3.10
N GLY A 83 -1.08 0.14 -3.01
CA GLY A 83 0.00 -0.82 -3.20
C GLY A 83 0.34 -1.12 -4.66
N TYR A 84 -0.20 -0.35 -5.61
CA TYR A 84 0.25 -0.37 -7.00
C TYR A 84 1.50 0.49 -7.17
N ALA A 85 2.36 0.15 -8.13
CA ALA A 85 3.51 0.97 -8.47
C ALA A 85 3.83 0.93 -9.95
N VAL A 86 4.42 2.02 -10.42
CA VAL A 86 4.94 2.17 -11.78
C VAL A 86 6.39 2.61 -11.68
N VAL A 87 7.25 2.00 -12.51
CA VAL A 87 8.66 2.39 -12.64
C VAL A 87 8.95 2.65 -14.10
N ASP A 88 9.27 3.90 -14.41
CA ASP A 88 9.69 4.35 -15.73
C ASP A 88 11.18 4.71 -15.71
N VAL A 89 11.93 4.23 -16.71
CA VAL A 89 13.35 4.56 -16.88
C VAL A 89 13.55 5.03 -18.30
N GLU A 90 14.06 6.25 -18.48
CA GLU A 90 14.25 6.87 -19.81
C GLU A 90 12.98 6.83 -20.69
N GLY A 91 11.80 7.02 -20.08
CA GLY A 91 10.50 6.99 -20.77
C GLY A 91 9.99 5.60 -21.15
N LYS A 92 10.59 4.53 -20.59
CA LYS A 92 10.12 3.15 -20.74
C LYS A 92 9.67 2.58 -19.40
N SER A 93 8.43 2.12 -19.34
CA SER A 93 7.91 1.38 -18.19
C SER A 93 8.62 0.03 -18.07
N LEU A 94 9.31 -0.16 -16.95
CA LEU A 94 10.00 -1.40 -16.57
C LEU A 94 9.21 -2.19 -15.53
N PHE A 95 8.32 -1.54 -14.79
CA PHE A 95 7.40 -2.16 -13.85
C PHE A 95 6.07 -1.39 -13.87
N ASP A 96 4.97 -2.12 -13.84
CA ASP A 96 3.61 -1.60 -13.83
C ASP A 96 2.73 -2.68 -13.19
N GLY A 97 2.53 -2.61 -11.87
CA GLY A 97 1.90 -3.70 -11.15
C GLY A 97 1.77 -3.51 -9.65
N SER A 98 1.20 -4.52 -9.00
CA SER A 98 1.02 -4.56 -7.55
C SER A 98 2.31 -4.96 -6.83
N LEU A 99 2.68 -4.20 -5.79
CA LEU A 99 3.75 -4.53 -4.84
C LEU A 99 3.33 -5.60 -3.81
N THR A 100 2.02 -5.81 -3.66
CA THR A 100 1.44 -6.69 -2.63
C THR A 100 1.13 -8.09 -3.16
N ALA A 101 1.09 -8.26 -4.48
CA ALA A 101 0.87 -9.55 -5.14
C ALA A 101 2.20 -10.34 -5.23
N GLY A 102 2.50 -11.10 -4.17
CA GLY A 102 3.68 -11.97 -4.10
C GLY A 102 4.90 -11.28 -3.47
N THR A 103 5.79 -12.08 -2.88
CA THR A 103 7.00 -11.62 -2.19
C THR A 103 7.98 -11.00 -3.18
N SER A 104 7.76 -9.74 -3.58
CA SER A 104 8.80 -9.00 -4.29
C SER A 104 9.92 -8.67 -3.30
N ASN A 105 11.16 -9.01 -3.64
CA ASN A 105 12.30 -8.73 -2.74
C ASN A 105 12.56 -7.24 -2.53
N CYS A 106 11.88 -6.37 -3.29
CA CYS A 106 12.04 -4.93 -3.25
C CYS A 106 11.02 -4.22 -2.34
N ALA A 107 9.95 -4.90 -1.90
CA ALA A 107 8.93 -4.33 -1.03
C ALA A 107 8.71 -5.19 0.22
N HIS A 108 8.67 -4.55 1.39
CA HIS A 108 8.36 -5.19 2.65
C HIS A 108 7.02 -4.68 3.18
N LEU A 109 6.07 -5.60 3.37
CA LEU A 109 4.77 -5.28 3.93
C LEU A 109 4.80 -5.54 5.44
N THR A 110 4.40 -4.54 6.21
CA THR A 110 4.17 -4.69 7.65
C THR A 110 2.79 -4.17 7.99
N TYR A 111 2.04 -4.95 8.77
CA TYR A 111 0.69 -4.62 9.21
C TYR A 111 0.71 -4.19 10.66
N TYR A 112 -0.15 -3.24 11.00
CA TYR A 112 -0.29 -2.71 12.35
C TYR A 112 -1.76 -2.52 12.69
N HIS A 113 -2.13 -2.76 13.96
CA HIS A 113 -3.39 -2.26 14.50
C HIS A 113 -3.33 -0.73 14.53
N ALA A 114 -4.28 -0.03 13.93
CA ALA A 114 -4.22 1.41 13.80
C ALA A 114 -4.34 2.13 15.15
N ASP A 115 -5.11 1.55 16.09
CA ASP A 115 -5.37 2.16 17.40
C ASP A 115 -4.20 1.98 18.37
N SER A 116 -3.57 0.80 18.39
CA SER A 116 -2.47 0.48 19.32
C SER A 116 -1.08 0.71 18.72
N GLY A 117 -0.96 0.72 17.39
CA GLY A 117 0.32 0.69 16.68
C GLY A 117 1.07 -0.64 16.81
N GLU A 118 0.44 -1.67 17.39
CA GLU A 118 1.05 -3.00 17.54
C GLU A 118 1.19 -3.69 16.19
N LYS A 119 2.37 -4.27 15.93
CA LYS A 119 2.65 -5.00 14.69
C LYS A 119 1.87 -6.31 14.64
N ILE A 120 1.12 -6.50 13.57
CA ILE A 120 0.43 -7.75 13.25
C ILE A 120 1.43 -8.70 12.56
N THR A 121 1.53 -9.92 13.08
CA THR A 121 2.30 -11.01 12.44
C THR A 121 1.33 -11.90 11.68
N LEU A 122 1.46 -11.93 10.35
CA LEU A 122 0.71 -12.85 9.50
C LEU A 122 1.48 -14.19 9.44
N ASN A 123 0.82 -15.27 9.85
CA ASN A 123 1.37 -16.63 9.88
C ASN A 123 0.99 -17.42 8.64
#